data_AF-A0A8C9PE64-F1
#
_entry.id   AF-A0A8C9PE64-F1
#
_cell.length_a   1.000
_cell.length_b   1.000
_cell.length_c   1.000
_cell.angle_alpha   90.00
_cell.angle_beta   90.00
_cell.angle_gamma   90.00
#
_symmetry.space_group_name_H-M   'P 1'
#
loop_
_entity.id
_entity.type
_entity.pdbx_description
1 polymer ?
#
loop_
_entity_poly.entity_id
_entity_poly.type
_entity_poly.pdbx_seq_one_letter_code
_entity_poly.pdbx_strand_id
1 'polypeptide(L)'
;MCNHVLCWVVLCLLRAGLMDGGITQTPKFLFRKEGQGVTLGCEQNSGHDAMYWYRQDPGQGLRLIYYSTVENDVQEGDLAEGYGASREQKPSFPLSMTSAEKKHTSLYLCVSSLAQWGTATSSLYR
;
A
#
# COMPACT_ATOMS: atom_id res chain seq x y z
N MET A 1 -0.40 -28.23 37.16
CA MET A 1 -1.79 -28.30 36.64
C MET A 1 -2.00 -27.07 35.75
N CYS A 2 -1.62 -27.14 34.48
CA CYS A 2 -1.89 -26.06 33.54
C CYS A 2 -3.40 -26.08 33.27
N ASN A 3 -4.11 -25.08 33.78
CA ASN A 3 -5.57 -25.03 33.76
C ASN A 3 -6.05 -25.17 32.30
N HIS A 4 -6.80 -26.25 32.00
CA HIS A 4 -7.20 -26.65 30.65
C HIS A 4 -7.88 -25.51 29.87
N VAL A 5 -8.57 -24.63 30.60
CA VAL A 5 -9.22 -23.42 30.11
C VAL A 5 -8.20 -22.41 29.56
N LEU A 6 -7.08 -22.20 30.26
CA LEU A 6 -6.01 -21.28 29.85
C LEU A 6 -5.34 -21.77 28.56
N CYS A 7 -5.19 -23.09 28.42
CA CYS A 7 -4.63 -23.71 27.21
C CYS A 7 -5.54 -23.50 25.99
N TRP A 8 -6.85 -23.64 26.16
CA TRP A 8 -7.83 -23.38 25.09
C TRP A 8 -7.87 -21.92 24.66
N VAL A 9 -7.82 -20.98 25.60
CA VAL A 9 -7.79 -19.54 25.28
C VAL A 9 -6.53 -19.19 24.48
N VAL A 10 -5.36 -19.70 24.89
CA VAL A 10 -4.10 -19.49 24.14
C VAL A 10 -4.16 -20.12 22.74
N LEU A 11 -4.71 -21.33 22.61
CA LEU A 11 -4.86 -22.02 21.32
C LEU A 11 -5.84 -21.31 20.37
N CYS A 12 -6.89 -20.66 20.92
CA CYS A 12 -7.80 -19.82 20.16
C CYS A 12 -7.13 -18.53 19.67
N LEU A 13 -6.34 -17.88 20.52
CA LEU A 13 -5.60 -16.67 20.16
C LEU A 13 -4.50 -16.93 19.11
N LEU A 14 -3.87 -18.11 19.14
CA LEU A 14 -2.91 -18.53 18.11
C LEU A 14 -3.57 -18.89 16.77
N ARG A 15 -4.87 -19.21 16.76
CA ARG A 15 -5.65 -19.51 15.54
C ARG A 15 -6.31 -18.30 14.90
N ALA A 16 -6.34 -17.15 15.58
CA ALA A 16 -6.53 -15.88 14.91
C ALA A 16 -5.26 -15.57 14.11
N GLY A 17 -5.07 -16.31 13.01
CA GLY A 17 -4.02 -16.03 12.05
C GLY A 17 -4.12 -14.57 11.65
N LEU A 18 -2.97 -13.91 11.50
CA LEU A 18 -2.89 -12.62 10.83
C LEU A 18 -3.64 -12.77 9.51
N MET A 19 -4.86 -12.22 9.41
CA MET A 19 -5.47 -11.98 8.12
C MET A 19 -4.51 -11.03 7.42
N ASP A 20 -3.67 -11.58 6.54
CA ASP A 20 -2.86 -10.82 5.61
C ASP A 20 -3.83 -9.87 4.90
N GLY A 21 -3.58 -8.56 5.01
CA GLY A 21 -4.50 -7.48 4.64
C GLY A 21 -4.70 -7.33 3.13
N GLY A 22 -4.63 -8.44 2.41
CA GLY A 22 -4.66 -8.56 0.97
C GLY A 22 -3.54 -7.83 0.25
N ILE A 23 -2.54 -7.30 0.97
CA ILE A 23 -1.41 -6.52 0.45
C ILE A 23 -0.10 -7.09 0.99
N THR A 24 0.82 -7.41 0.08
CA THR A 24 2.21 -7.77 0.38
C THR A 24 3.14 -6.67 -0.12
N GLN A 25 3.86 -6.00 0.79
CA GLN A 25 4.88 -5.01 0.46
C GLN A 25 6.30 -5.56 0.67
N THR A 26 7.17 -5.36 -0.34
CA THR A 26 8.55 -5.85 -0.32
C THR A 26 9.54 -4.78 -0.78
N PRO A 27 10.64 -4.54 -0.05
CA PRO A 27 10.92 -5.03 1.30
C PRO A 27 10.12 -4.27 2.37
N LYS A 28 9.93 -4.86 3.54
CA LYS A 28 9.26 -4.20 4.69
C LYS A 28 10.10 -3.07 5.30
N PHE A 29 11.42 -3.22 5.25
CA PHE A 29 12.38 -2.22 5.70
C PHE A 29 13.51 -2.15 4.68
N LEU A 30 13.94 -0.93 4.36
CA LEU A 30 14.99 -0.71 3.37
C LEU A 30 15.96 0.35 3.86
N PHE A 31 17.24 -0.01 3.86
CA PHE A 31 18.36 0.91 4.04
C PHE A 31 19.16 0.93 2.74
N ARG A 32 19.30 2.11 2.13
CA ARG A 32 20.00 2.31 0.87
C ARG A 32 20.88 3.55 0.96
N LYS A 33 22.01 3.52 0.24
CA LYS A 33 22.89 4.67 0.12
C LYS A 33 22.27 5.67 -0.85
N GLU A 34 22.55 6.95 -0.65
CA GLU A 34 22.17 7.99 -1.61
C GLU A 34 22.74 7.66 -3.00
N GLY A 35 22.00 8.04 -4.06
CA GLY A 35 22.38 7.76 -5.44
C GLY A 35 21.99 6.38 -5.96
N GLN A 36 21.59 5.45 -5.10
CA GLN A 36 21.17 4.11 -5.52
C GLN A 36 19.70 4.07 -5.89
N GLY A 37 19.37 3.43 -7.02
CA GLY A 37 17.99 3.14 -7.40
C GLY A 37 17.30 2.19 -6.42
N VAL A 38 16.00 2.40 -6.24
CA VAL A 38 15.15 1.62 -5.33
C VAL A 38 13.83 1.30 -6.01
N THR A 39 13.33 0.09 -5.79
CA THR A 39 11.96 -0.29 -6.11
C THR A 39 11.31 -0.92 -4.89
N LEU A 40 10.17 -0.39 -4.48
CA LEU A 40 9.26 -0.96 -3.49
C LEU A 40 8.18 -1.74 -4.24
N GLY A 41 8.11 -3.04 -3.99
CA GLY A 41 7.04 -3.90 -4.51
C GLY A 41 5.77 -3.77 -3.67
N CYS A 42 4.63 -3.81 -4.34
CA CYS A 42 3.33 -4.01 -3.73
C CYS A 42 2.53 -5.00 -4.56
N GLU A 43 2.09 -6.07 -3.93
CA GLU A 43 1.23 -7.09 -4.54
C GLU A 43 -0.07 -7.22 -3.74
N GLN A 44 -1.18 -7.53 -4.39
CA GLN A 44 -2.46 -7.78 -3.74
C GLN A 44 -3.12 -9.07 -4.20
N ASN A 45 -3.82 -9.72 -3.29
CA ASN A 45 -4.58 -10.96 -3.55
C ASN A 45 -6.10 -10.79 -3.35
N SER A 46 -6.57 -9.57 -3.05
CA SER A 46 -7.98 -9.29 -2.78
C SER A 46 -8.81 -9.08 -4.05
N GLY A 47 -8.19 -9.02 -5.22
CA GLY A 47 -8.87 -8.76 -6.50
C GLY A 47 -9.39 -7.32 -6.64
N HIS A 48 -8.98 -6.43 -5.75
CA HIS A 48 -9.31 -5.01 -5.75
C HIS A 48 -8.87 -4.32 -7.04
N ASP A 49 -9.65 -3.35 -7.51
CA ASP A 49 -9.37 -2.65 -8.76
C ASP A 49 -8.32 -1.55 -8.56
N ALA A 50 -8.54 -0.72 -7.54
CA ALA A 50 -7.68 0.41 -7.24
C ALA A 50 -6.51 -0.01 -6.35
N MET A 51 -5.33 0.51 -6.64
CA MET A 51 -4.16 0.48 -5.75
C MET A 51 -3.56 1.87 -5.64
N TYR A 52 -2.94 2.13 -4.50
CA TYR A 52 -2.44 3.44 -4.12
C TYR A 52 -1.08 3.30 -3.44
N TRP A 53 -0.21 4.27 -3.67
CA TRP A 53 0.99 4.49 -2.88
C TRP A 53 0.88 5.79 -2.11
N TYR A 54 1.02 5.68 -0.79
CA TYR A 54 1.14 6.82 0.10
C TYR A 54 2.51 6.87 0.73
N ARG A 55 2.95 8.09 1.04
CA ARG A 55 4.01 8.33 2.02
C ARG A 55 3.45 8.96 3.28
N GLN A 56 4.06 8.61 4.40
CA GLN A 56 3.81 9.21 5.70
C GLN A 56 5.11 9.64 6.34
N ASP A 57 5.30 10.94 6.46
CA ASP A 57 6.41 11.54 7.17
C ASP A 57 6.01 11.80 8.63
N PRO A 58 6.97 11.79 9.59
CA PRO A 58 6.66 12.02 11.01
C PRO A 58 5.88 13.32 11.22
N GLY A 59 4.74 13.23 11.92
CA GLY A 59 3.88 14.37 12.22
C GLY A 59 3.04 14.88 11.04
N GLN A 60 3.11 14.24 9.87
CA GLN A 60 2.31 14.59 8.70
C GLN A 60 1.23 13.54 8.43
N GLY A 61 0.17 13.95 7.72
CA GLY A 61 -0.83 13.04 7.19
C GLY A 61 -0.30 12.15 6.06
N LEU A 62 -1.14 11.24 5.58
CA LEU A 62 -0.86 10.49 4.36
C LEU A 62 -0.84 11.44 3.16
N ARG A 63 0.17 11.29 2.31
CA ARG A 63 0.28 12.06 1.06
C ARG A 63 0.38 11.11 -0.10
N LEU A 64 -0.49 11.29 -1.09
CA LEU A 64 -0.60 10.39 -2.23
C LEU A 64 0.58 10.60 -3.19
N ILE A 65 1.22 9.51 -3.58
CA ILE A 65 2.30 9.52 -4.58
C ILE A 65 1.72 9.16 -5.94
N TYR A 66 1.08 7.99 -6.03
CA TYR A 66 0.46 7.47 -7.24
C TYR A 66 -0.77 6.62 -6.90
N TYR A 67 -1.71 6.54 -7.83
CA TYR A 67 -2.78 5.55 -7.80
C TYR A 67 -3.08 4.99 -9.19
N SER A 68 -3.81 3.89 -9.23
CA SER A 68 -4.22 3.27 -10.48
C SER A 68 -5.45 2.40 -10.25
N THR A 69 -6.48 2.57 -11.08
CA THR A 69 -7.73 1.78 -11.03
C THR A 69 -7.79 0.68 -12.10
N VAL A 70 -6.96 0.78 -13.14
CA VAL A 70 -6.89 -0.16 -14.26
C VAL A 70 -5.44 -0.36 -14.69
N GLU A 71 -5.16 -1.48 -15.34
CA GLU A 71 -3.81 -1.78 -15.84
C GLU A 71 -3.34 -0.75 -16.86
N ASN A 72 -2.04 -0.48 -16.87
CA ASN A 72 -1.34 0.45 -17.77
C ASN A 72 -1.79 1.92 -17.68
N ASP A 73 -2.63 2.26 -16.71
CA ASP A 73 -3.03 3.64 -16.43
C ASP A 73 -2.68 4.00 -14.99
N VAL A 74 -1.72 4.92 -14.83
CA VAL A 74 -1.19 5.35 -13.54
C VAL A 74 -1.37 6.85 -13.43
N GLN A 75 -2.00 7.27 -12.34
CA GLN A 75 -2.40 8.64 -12.08
C GLN A 75 -1.53 9.22 -10.96
N GLU A 76 -1.02 10.43 -11.18
CA GLU A 76 -0.19 11.15 -10.22
C GLU A 76 -1.02 11.63 -9.02
N GLY A 77 -0.42 11.55 -7.83
CA GLY A 77 -0.87 12.26 -6.64
C GLY A 77 -0.07 13.54 -6.41
N ASP A 78 -0.26 14.13 -5.23
CA ASP A 78 0.39 15.41 -4.87
C ASP A 78 1.92 15.31 -4.75
N LEU A 79 2.49 14.10 -4.65
CA LEU A 79 3.93 13.86 -4.42
C LEU A 79 4.55 12.89 -5.43
N ALA A 80 4.10 12.92 -6.68
CA ALA A 80 4.65 12.08 -7.74
C ALA A 80 6.12 12.42 -8.11
N GLU A 81 6.55 13.68 -7.92
CA GLU A 81 7.88 14.14 -8.33
C GLU A 81 9.02 13.33 -7.67
N GLY A 82 9.93 12.81 -8.50
CA GLY A 82 11.08 12.00 -8.06
C GLY A 82 10.76 10.51 -7.87
N TYR A 83 9.51 10.11 -8.08
CA TYR A 83 9.06 8.73 -8.06
C TYR A 83 8.65 8.26 -9.47
N GLY A 84 8.59 6.95 -9.66
CA GLY A 84 7.92 6.33 -10.79
C GLY A 84 7.04 5.18 -10.32
N ALA A 85 5.96 4.88 -11.04
CA ALA A 85 5.10 3.73 -10.76
C ALA A 85 4.62 3.10 -12.06
N SER A 86 4.32 1.80 -12.02
CA SER A 86 3.73 1.07 -13.14
C SER A 86 2.63 0.13 -12.65
N ARG A 87 1.60 -0.09 -13.47
CA ARG A 87 0.52 -1.04 -13.20
C ARG A 87 0.35 -2.01 -14.36
N GLU A 88 1.39 -2.78 -14.68
CA GLU A 88 1.34 -3.73 -15.80
C GLU A 88 0.34 -4.87 -15.56
N GLN A 89 0.13 -5.24 -14.28
CA GLN A 89 -0.80 -6.30 -13.87
C GLN A 89 -1.67 -5.80 -12.72
N LYS A 90 -2.96 -6.17 -12.72
CA LYS A 90 -3.93 -5.81 -11.67
C LYS A 90 -3.42 -6.07 -10.25
N PRO A 91 -2.74 -7.20 -9.94
CA PRO A 91 -2.28 -7.44 -8.59
C PRO A 91 -1.01 -6.67 -8.19
N SER A 92 -0.24 -6.09 -9.12
CA SER A 92 1.11 -5.58 -8.84
C SER A 92 1.25 -4.09 -9.14
N PHE A 93 1.66 -3.30 -8.14
CA PHE A 93 1.85 -1.86 -8.27
C PHE A 93 3.19 -1.44 -7.67
N PRO A 94 4.32 -1.64 -8.35
CA PRO A 94 5.64 -1.22 -7.87
C PRO A 94 5.80 0.31 -7.87
N LEU A 95 6.54 0.83 -6.89
CA LEU A 95 6.99 2.21 -6.80
C LEU A 95 8.52 2.26 -6.90
N SER A 96 9.07 3.04 -7.83
CA SER A 96 10.50 3.17 -8.06
C SER A 96 11.01 4.59 -7.78
N MET A 97 12.28 4.66 -7.43
CA MET A 97 13.06 5.88 -7.33
C MET A 97 14.35 5.62 -8.10
N THR A 98 14.67 6.46 -9.08
CA THR A 98 15.90 6.30 -9.87
C THR A 98 17.16 6.54 -9.05
N SER A 99 17.07 7.43 -8.06
CA SER A 99 18.15 7.77 -7.13
C SER A 99 17.59 8.03 -5.72
N ALA A 100 18.02 7.24 -4.74
CA ALA A 100 17.68 7.46 -3.35
C ALA A 100 18.31 8.78 -2.84
N GLU A 101 17.53 9.55 -2.09
CA GLU A 101 17.91 10.83 -1.51
C GLU A 101 17.37 10.91 -0.08
N LYS A 102 17.93 11.76 0.78
CA LYS A 102 17.39 12.00 2.14
C LYS A 102 15.89 12.30 2.16
N LYS A 103 15.38 13.06 1.19
CA LYS A 103 13.95 13.40 1.06
C LYS A 103 13.02 12.19 0.85
N HIS A 104 13.59 11.06 0.44
CA HIS A 104 12.89 9.79 0.25
C HIS A 104 12.84 8.92 1.53
N THR A 105 13.44 9.36 2.65
CA THR A 105 13.38 8.63 3.92
C THR A 105 12.03 8.87 4.60
N SER A 106 11.12 7.91 4.48
CA SER A 106 9.74 8.01 4.98
C SER A 106 9.15 6.61 5.18
N LEU A 107 8.00 6.52 5.86
CA LEU A 107 7.14 5.34 5.77
C LEU A 107 6.40 5.36 4.42
N TYR A 108 6.32 4.21 3.76
CA TYR A 108 5.59 4.02 2.50
C TYR A 108 4.52 2.96 2.69
N LEU A 109 3.30 3.27 2.29
CA LEU A 109 2.13 2.43 2.47
C LEU A 109 1.48 2.16 1.13
N CYS A 110 1.33 0.88 0.81
CA CYS A 110 0.51 0.45 -0.31
C CYS A 110 -0.84 -0.04 0.20
N VAL A 111 -1.90 0.37 -0.48
CA VAL A 111 -3.27 -0.04 -0.15
C VAL A 111 -4.05 -0.33 -1.42
N SER A 112 -5.08 -1.16 -1.32
CA SER A 112 -5.98 -1.47 -2.43
C SER A 112 -7.45 -1.32 -2.03
N SER A 113 -8.31 -1.03 -3.01
CA SER A 113 -9.76 -0.96 -2.80
C SER A 113 -10.54 -1.42 -4.03
N LEU A 114 -11.79 -1.83 -3.83
CA LEU A 114 -12.73 -1.93 -4.93
C LEU A 114 -12.85 -0.56 -5.62
N ALA A 115 -13.00 -0.54 -6.95
CA ALA A 115 -13.30 0.71 -7.65
C ALA A 115 -14.69 1.19 -7.24
N GLN A 116 -14.80 2.42 -6.75
CA GLN A 116 -16.10 3.07 -6.62
C GLN A 116 -16.50 3.56 -8.01
N TRP A 117 -17.20 2.71 -8.77
CA TRP A 117 -17.95 3.21 -9.93
C TRP A 117 -19.03 4.13 -9.40
N GLY A 118 -18.92 5.42 -9.72
CA GLY A 118 -19.89 6.42 -9.34
C GLY A 118 -21.28 5.99 -9.85
N THR A 119 -22.13 5.53 -8.94
CA THR A 119 -23.53 5.93 -9.02
C THR A 119 -23.55 7.41 -8.67
N ALA A 120 -23.21 8.25 -9.66
CA ALA A 120 -23.58 9.66 -9.63
C ALA A 120 -25.11 9.72 -9.71
N THR A 121 -25.79 9.43 -8.59
CA THR A 121 -27.05 10.10 -8.33
C THR A 121 -26.65 11.48 -7.87
N SER A 122 -26.67 12.41 -8.83
CA SER A 122 -26.77 13.82 -8.55
C SER A 122 -27.97 14.06 -7.63
N SER A 123 -27.77 14.13 -6.32
CA SER A 123 -28.64 14.92 -5.45
C SER A 123 -27.91 16.20 -5.07
N LEU A 124 -27.77 17.10 -6.05
CA LEU A 124 -27.96 18.51 -5.72
C LEU A 124 -29.45 18.70 -5.40
N TYR A 125 -29.72 19.44 -4.33
CA TYR A 125 -31.02 19.70 -3.65
C TYR A 125 -31.49 18.51 -2.78
N ARG A 126 -31.64 18.64 -1.47
CA ARG A 126 -32.15 19.76 -0.66
C ARG A 126 -31.35 19.97 0.63
#